data_AF-A0A4U9USV8-F1
#
_entry.id   AF-A0A4U9USV8-F1
#
_cell.length_a   1.000
_cell.length_b   1.000
_cell.length_c   1.000
_cell.angle_alpha   90.00
_cell.angle_beta   90.00
_cell.angle_gamma   90.00
#
_symmetry.space_group_name_H-M   'P 1'
#
loop_
_entity.id
_entity.type
_entity.pdbx_description
1 polymer ?
#
loop_
_entity_poly.entity_id
_entity_poly.type
_entity_poly.pdbx_seq_one_letter_code
_entity_poly.pdbx_strand_id
1 'polypeptide(L)'
;MTGYFSYDADWLEQHHALHTAREIWQQPDLWAALHQQLVAQQEQCSAFLTPLLQNPRLQIVLCGAGSSAFAGRALAPWLREKTGRDVAAYGTTDIVANPQQFLDPSRPTLLVSFARSGNSPESVASVALADQLLPSAIT
;
A
#
# COMPACT_ATOMS: atom_id res chain seq x y z
N MET A 1 -27.40 3.28 -17.09
CA MET A 1 -26.40 4.04 -17.87
C MET A 1 -25.68 3.03 -18.76
N THR A 2 -25.74 3.17 -20.08
CA THR A 2 -25.26 2.16 -21.05
C THR A 2 -23.89 2.51 -21.65
N GLY A 3 -23.05 3.24 -20.90
CA GLY A 3 -21.73 3.66 -21.35
C GLY A 3 -20.86 4.19 -20.21
N TYR A 4 -19.57 4.34 -20.50
CA TYR A 4 -18.56 4.92 -19.60
C TYR A 4 -17.87 6.09 -20.32
N PHE A 5 -17.69 7.21 -19.63
CA PHE A 5 -17.23 8.46 -20.24
C PHE A 5 -18.13 8.91 -21.39
N SER A 6 -17.56 9.07 -22.59
CA SER A 6 -18.27 9.43 -23.81
C SER A 6 -18.45 8.23 -24.75
N TYR A 7 -18.24 6.99 -24.27
CA TYR A 7 -18.29 5.77 -25.08
C TYR A 7 -19.37 4.81 -24.59
N ASP A 8 -20.11 4.23 -25.53
CA ASP A 8 -21.07 3.16 -25.24
C ASP A 8 -20.37 1.85 -24.87
N ALA A 9 -21.04 1.03 -24.06
CA ALA A 9 -20.48 -0.23 -23.56
C ALA A 9 -20.08 -1.19 -24.70
N ASP A 10 -20.93 -1.32 -25.73
CA ASP A 10 -20.67 -2.20 -26.88
C ASP A 10 -19.42 -1.76 -27.66
N TRP A 11 -19.20 -0.46 -27.81
CA TRP A 11 -18.00 0.08 -28.45
C TRP A 11 -16.75 -0.28 -27.63
N LEU A 12 -16.82 -0.10 -26.30
CA LEU A 12 -15.72 -0.43 -25.40
C LEU A 12 -15.42 -1.94 -25.38
N GLU A 13 -16.43 -2.79 -25.51
CA GLU A 13 -16.27 -4.24 -25.58
C GLU A 13 -15.57 -4.67 -26.88
N GLN A 14 -16.00 -4.11 -28.02
CA GLN A 14 -15.38 -4.34 -29.33
C GLN A 14 -13.90 -3.93 -29.38
N HIS A 15 -13.50 -2.96 -28.54
CA HIS A 15 -12.12 -2.47 -28.45
C HIS A 15 -11.35 -3.01 -27.24
N HIS A 16 -11.88 -4.02 -26.54
CA HIS A 16 -11.27 -4.62 -25.34
C HIS A 16 -10.94 -3.62 -24.21
N ALA A 17 -11.68 -2.51 -24.13
CA ALA A 17 -11.46 -1.42 -23.19
C ALA A 17 -12.48 -1.38 -22.03
N LEU A 18 -13.53 -2.20 -22.09
CA LEU A 18 -14.66 -2.16 -21.16
C LEU A 18 -14.26 -2.30 -19.69
N HIS A 19 -13.38 -3.24 -19.36
CA HIS A 19 -12.95 -3.48 -17.98
C HIS A 19 -12.20 -2.29 -17.39
N THR A 20 -11.18 -1.78 -18.10
CA THR A 20 -10.40 -0.62 -17.64
C THR A 20 -11.27 0.63 -17.55
N ALA A 21 -12.15 0.86 -18.52
CA ALA A 21 -13.08 2.00 -18.48
C ALA A 21 -13.98 1.93 -17.24
N ARG A 22 -14.57 0.77 -16.96
CA ARG A 22 -15.39 0.55 -15.77
C ARG A 22 -14.60 0.73 -14.47
N GLU A 23 -13.38 0.18 -14.39
CA GLU A 23 -12.52 0.28 -13.22
C GLU A 23 -12.12 1.72 -12.90
N ILE A 24 -11.85 2.54 -13.92
CA ILE A 24 -11.56 3.97 -13.72
C ILE A 24 -12.83 4.71 -13.30
N TRP A 25 -13.95 4.44 -13.97
CA TRP A 25 -15.23 5.14 -13.75
C TRP A 25 -15.79 4.94 -12.34
N GLN A 26 -15.62 3.75 -11.76
CA GLN A 26 -16.13 3.43 -10.42
C GLN A 26 -15.27 3.98 -9.27
N GLN A 27 -14.13 4.63 -9.53
CA GLN A 27 -13.23 5.10 -8.47
C GLN A 27 -13.88 6.06 -7.46
N PRO A 28 -14.72 7.03 -7.85
CA PRO A 28 -15.39 7.92 -6.88
C PRO A 28 -16.26 7.14 -5.89
N ASP A 29 -17.05 6.18 -6.37
CA ASP A 29 -17.91 5.34 -5.52
C ASP A 29 -17.05 4.44 -4.61
N LEU A 30 -15.96 3.89 -5.16
CA LEU A 30 -15.01 3.08 -4.41
C LEU A 30 -14.35 3.89 -3.27
N TRP A 31 -13.98 5.15 -3.51
CA TRP A 31 -13.41 6.01 -2.49
C TRP A 31 -14.42 6.34 -1.39
N ALA A 32 -15.68 6.57 -1.73
CA ALA A 32 -16.74 6.79 -0.75
C ALA A 32 -16.96 5.55 0.13
N ALA A 33 -17.01 4.36 -0.48
CA ALA A 33 -17.12 3.09 0.23
C ALA A 33 -15.90 2.83 1.14
N LEU A 34 -14.68 3.08 0.64
CA LEU A 34 -13.46 2.94 1.42
C LEU A 34 -13.45 3.89 2.62
N HIS A 35 -13.87 5.14 2.45
CA HIS A 35 -13.98 6.09 3.56
C HIS A 35 -14.92 5.57 4.65
N GLN A 36 -16.08 5.04 4.28
CA GLN A 36 -17.02 4.45 5.24
C GLN A 36 -16.41 3.24 5.98
N GLN A 37 -15.67 2.38 5.28
CA GLN A 37 -14.97 1.25 5.90
C GLN A 37 -13.90 1.71 6.89
N LEU A 38 -13.11 2.73 6.54
CA LEU A 38 -12.08 3.29 7.41
C LEU A 38 -12.68 3.93 8.67
N VAL A 39 -13.80 4.65 8.54
CA VAL A 39 -14.52 5.21 9.70
C VAL A 39 -15.03 4.09 10.60
N ALA A 40 -15.62 3.04 10.03
CA ALA A 40 -16.14 1.90 10.81
C ALA A 40 -15.02 1.12 11.52
N GLN A 41 -13.81 1.09 10.97
CA GLN A 41 -12.65 0.40 11.53
C GLN A 41 -11.72 1.32 12.34
N GLN A 42 -12.08 2.59 12.51
CA GLN A 42 -11.19 3.61 13.08
C GLN A 42 -10.66 3.21 14.46
N GLU A 43 -11.51 2.70 15.34
CA GLU A 43 -11.11 2.27 16.69
C GLU A 43 -10.12 1.11 16.63
N GLN A 44 -10.38 0.10 15.80
CA GLN A 44 -9.50 -1.06 15.63
C GLN A 44 -8.14 -0.65 15.06
N CYS A 45 -8.13 0.16 14.01
CA CYS A 45 -6.89 0.69 13.42
C CYS A 45 -6.11 1.54 14.44
N SER A 46 -6.81 2.38 15.22
CA SER A 46 -6.19 3.22 16.23
C SER A 46 -5.59 2.39 17.37
N ALA A 47 -6.29 1.35 17.81
CA ALA A 47 -5.79 0.45 18.86
C ALA A 47 -4.53 -0.31 18.42
N PHE A 48 -4.44 -0.70 17.15
CA PHE A 48 -3.24 -1.32 16.58
C PHE A 48 -2.09 -0.31 16.42
N LEU A 49 -2.35 0.85 15.80
CA LEU A 49 -1.29 1.79 15.42
C LEU A 49 -0.75 2.61 16.60
N THR A 50 -1.60 3.03 17.54
CA THR A 50 -1.21 3.92 18.65
C THR A 50 0.00 3.43 19.43
N PRO A 51 0.08 2.18 19.92
CA PRO A 51 1.25 1.72 20.68
C PRO A 51 2.51 1.68 19.82
N LEU A 52 2.41 1.36 18.52
CA LEU A 52 3.56 1.35 17.61
C LEU A 52 4.08 2.77 17.43
N LEU A 53 3.15 3.69 17.17
CA LEU A 53 3.43 5.10 16.99
C LEU A 53 3.90 5.76 18.30
N GLN A 54 3.83 5.15 19.48
CA GLN A 54 4.49 5.75 20.66
C GLN A 54 6.02 5.61 20.61
N ASN A 55 6.55 4.73 19.76
CA ASN A 55 7.99 4.52 19.63
C ASN A 55 8.61 5.52 18.63
N PRO A 56 9.45 6.47 19.06
CA PRO A 56 10.08 7.44 18.17
C PRO A 56 11.13 6.82 17.24
N ARG A 57 11.62 5.61 17.53
CA ARG A 57 12.59 4.90 16.69
C ARG A 57 11.94 4.10 15.56
N LEU A 58 10.61 3.92 15.61
CA LEU A 58 9.85 3.16 14.62
C LEU A 58 10.07 3.74 13.22
N GLN A 59 10.46 2.90 12.28
CA GLN A 59 10.42 3.20 10.86
C GLN A 59 9.15 2.62 10.25
N ILE A 60 8.46 3.40 9.41
CA ILE A 60 7.32 2.93 8.61
C ILE A 60 7.82 2.75 7.17
N VAL A 61 7.76 1.53 6.66
CA VAL A 61 8.20 1.20 5.30
C VAL A 61 6.96 0.91 4.46
N LEU A 62 6.70 1.77 3.47
CA LEU A 62 5.66 1.58 2.48
C LEU A 62 6.22 0.81 1.28
N CYS A 63 5.69 -0.37 0.98
CA CYS A 63 6.24 -1.20 -0.10
C CYS A 63 5.18 -1.80 -1.02
N GLY A 64 5.57 -2.02 -2.28
CA GLY A 64 4.77 -2.72 -3.28
C GLY A 64 5.58 -2.97 -4.55
N ALA A 65 5.02 -3.71 -5.51
CA ALA A 65 5.63 -3.93 -6.82
C ALA A 65 4.93 -3.08 -7.90
N GLY A 66 5.70 -2.56 -8.87
CA GLY A 66 5.16 -1.79 -9.99
C GLY A 66 4.33 -0.58 -9.54
N SER A 67 3.10 -0.45 -10.04
CA SER A 67 2.19 0.64 -9.68
C SER A 67 1.92 0.74 -8.17
N SER A 68 1.97 -0.38 -7.44
CA SER A 68 1.82 -0.37 -5.98
C SER A 68 3.00 0.30 -5.26
N ALA A 69 4.22 0.25 -5.82
CA ALA A 69 5.35 1.01 -5.30
C ALA A 69 5.13 2.52 -5.41
N PHE A 70 4.43 2.97 -6.46
CA PHE A 70 4.15 4.38 -6.67
C PHE A 70 3.20 4.97 -5.61
N ALA A 71 2.29 4.17 -5.07
CA ALA A 71 1.45 4.58 -3.93
C ALA A 71 2.32 4.96 -2.73
N GLY A 72 3.28 4.12 -2.36
CA GLY A 72 4.23 4.41 -1.28
C GLY A 72 5.07 5.66 -1.56
N ARG A 73 5.61 5.79 -2.79
CA ARG A 73 6.42 6.96 -3.18
C ARG A 73 5.63 8.27 -3.16
N ALA A 74 4.35 8.24 -3.49
CA ALA A 74 3.46 9.40 -3.42
C ALA A 74 3.14 9.79 -1.97
N LEU A 75 2.91 8.81 -1.09
CA LEU A 75 2.47 9.03 0.28
C LEU A 75 3.60 9.37 1.26
N ALA A 76 4.79 8.77 1.10
CA ALA A 76 5.87 8.88 2.08
C ALA A 76 6.31 10.33 2.37
N PRO A 77 6.53 11.23 1.38
CA PRO A 77 6.88 12.62 1.66
C PRO A 77 5.81 13.36 2.46
N TRP A 78 4.54 13.19 2.07
CA TRP A 78 3.41 13.83 2.73
C TRP A 78 3.24 13.33 4.17
N LEU A 79 3.36 12.02 4.40
CA LEU A 79 3.28 11.45 5.75
C LEU A 79 4.43 11.93 6.63
N ARG A 80 5.66 11.99 6.12
CA ARG A 80 6.80 12.57 6.87
C ARG A 80 6.51 14.01 7.29
N GLU A 81 6.04 14.85 6.36
CA GLU A 81 5.70 16.25 6.64
C GLU A 81 4.59 16.37 7.70
N LYS A 82 3.51 15.58 7.58
CA LYS A 82 2.35 15.70 8.48
C LYS A 82 2.54 15.08 9.85
N THR A 83 3.40 14.07 9.96
CA THR A 83 3.51 13.27 11.19
C THR A 83 4.86 13.40 11.90
N GLY A 84 5.88 13.93 11.22
CA GLY A 84 7.26 13.98 11.71
C GLY A 84 7.92 12.61 11.87
N ARG A 85 7.31 11.54 11.34
CA ARG A 85 7.79 10.16 11.47
C ARG A 85 8.82 9.82 10.40
N ASP A 86 9.62 8.79 10.69
CA ASP A 86 10.47 8.17 9.69
C ASP A 86 9.62 7.24 8.80
N VAL A 87 9.28 7.75 7.61
CA VAL A 87 8.51 7.01 6.60
C VAL A 87 9.34 6.88 5.34
N ALA A 88 9.61 5.64 4.94
CA ALA A 88 10.31 5.30 3.71
C ALA A 88 9.39 4.60 2.72
N ALA A 89 9.75 4.65 1.44
CA ALA A 89 9.04 3.94 0.38
C ALA A 89 10.03 3.15 -0.48
N TYR A 90 9.89 1.83 -0.50
CA TYR A 90 10.79 0.92 -1.22
C TYR A 90 9.99 -0.04 -2.11
N GLY A 91 10.52 -0.41 -3.27
CA GLY A 91 9.94 -1.47 -4.07
C GLY A 91 10.11 -2.82 -3.38
N THR A 92 9.08 -3.67 -3.39
CA THR A 92 9.26 -5.07 -2.94
C THR A 92 10.29 -5.79 -3.81
N THR A 93 10.42 -5.40 -5.08
CA THR A 93 11.47 -5.86 -6.00
C THR A 93 12.89 -5.52 -5.51
N ASP A 94 13.06 -4.40 -4.82
CA ASP A 94 14.36 -3.98 -4.28
C ASP A 94 14.65 -4.69 -2.96
N ILE A 95 13.64 -4.77 -2.08
CA ILE A 95 13.71 -5.48 -0.80
C ILE A 95 14.06 -6.95 -1.01
N VAL A 96 13.37 -7.65 -1.92
CA VAL A 96 13.63 -9.08 -2.16
C VAL A 96 15.02 -9.31 -2.74
N ALA A 97 15.50 -8.41 -3.61
CA ALA A 97 16.81 -8.55 -4.22
C ALA A 97 17.95 -8.30 -3.22
N ASN A 98 17.83 -7.31 -2.33
CA ASN A 98 18.90 -6.91 -1.40
C ASN A 98 18.36 -6.49 -0.03
N PRO A 99 17.75 -7.39 0.76
CA PRO A 99 16.94 -7.01 1.91
C PRO A 99 17.72 -6.26 3.00
N GLN A 100 19.00 -6.59 3.20
CA GLN A 100 19.87 -5.93 4.18
C GLN A 100 20.15 -4.45 3.89
N GLN A 101 19.92 -3.97 2.65
CA GLN A 101 20.06 -2.56 2.30
C GLN A 101 18.82 -1.73 2.66
N PHE A 102 17.68 -2.39 2.86
CA PHE A 102 16.38 -1.75 3.05
C PHE A 102 15.76 -2.04 4.42
N LEU A 103 16.14 -3.15 5.05
CA LEU A 103 15.64 -3.60 6.34
C LEU A 103 16.76 -3.51 7.38
N ASP A 104 16.62 -2.58 8.33
CA ASP A 104 17.57 -2.36 9.41
C ASP A 104 17.13 -3.12 10.68
N PRO A 105 17.82 -4.21 11.07
CA PRO A 105 17.46 -5.01 12.24
C PRO A 105 17.65 -4.27 13.57
N SER A 106 18.36 -3.14 13.60
CA SER A 106 18.56 -2.35 14.81
C SER A 106 17.36 -1.47 15.17
N ARG A 107 16.36 -1.41 14.28
CA ARG A 107 15.19 -0.52 14.40
C ARG A 107 13.89 -1.31 14.37
N PRO A 108 12.90 -0.92 15.21
CA PRO A 108 11.53 -1.39 15.05
C PRO A 108 10.98 -0.91 13.70
N THR A 109 10.27 -1.79 13.01
CA THR A 109 9.73 -1.48 11.67
C THR A 109 8.28 -1.93 11.56
N LEU A 110 7.45 -1.04 11.03
CA LEU A 110 6.11 -1.33 10.53
C LEU A 110 6.18 -1.42 9.00
N LEU A 111 5.89 -2.59 8.44
CA LEU A 111 5.88 -2.80 7.00
C LEU A 111 4.44 -2.68 6.46
N VAL A 112 4.20 -1.74 5.55
CA VAL A 112 2.88 -1.52 4.92
C VAL A 112 2.94 -1.97 3.47
N SER A 113 2.33 -3.12 3.19
CA SER A 113 2.37 -3.76 1.87
C SER A 113 1.16 -3.40 1.01
N PHE A 114 1.42 -2.77 -0.15
CA PHE A 114 0.43 -2.50 -1.18
C PHE A 114 0.46 -3.58 -2.28
N ALA A 115 -0.69 -4.20 -2.53
CA ALA A 115 -0.85 -5.16 -3.63
C ALA A 115 -2.29 -5.16 -4.16
N ARG A 116 -2.46 -5.19 -5.49
CA ARG A 116 -3.79 -5.30 -6.13
C ARG A 116 -4.35 -6.73 -6.05
N SER A 117 -3.51 -7.73 -6.35
CA SER A 117 -3.92 -9.14 -6.38
C SER A 117 -3.55 -9.93 -5.13
N GLY A 118 -2.77 -9.35 -4.21
CA GLY A 118 -2.23 -10.03 -3.01
C GLY A 118 -1.25 -11.18 -3.29
N ASN A 119 -1.09 -11.60 -4.54
CA ASN A 119 -0.40 -12.84 -4.92
C ASN A 119 0.90 -12.61 -5.70
N SER A 120 1.45 -11.40 -5.70
CA SER A 120 2.78 -11.17 -6.25
C SER A 120 3.79 -11.93 -5.37
N PRO A 121 4.64 -12.82 -5.95
CA PRO A 121 5.68 -13.52 -5.20
C PRO A 121 6.56 -12.55 -4.40
N GLU A 122 6.83 -11.37 -4.95
CA GLU A 122 7.65 -10.33 -4.33
C GLU A 122 6.98 -9.70 -3.11
N SER A 123 5.65 -9.52 -3.12
CA SER A 123 4.90 -9.04 -1.95
C SER A 123 4.97 -10.03 -0.79
N VAL A 124 4.74 -11.32 -1.06
CA VAL A 124 4.80 -12.37 -0.03
C VAL A 124 6.23 -12.55 0.49
N ALA A 125 7.22 -12.56 -0.41
CA ALA A 125 8.62 -12.70 -0.04
C ALA A 125 9.13 -11.51 0.79
N SER A 126 8.66 -10.28 0.51
CA SER A 126 9.06 -9.10 1.30
C SER A 126 8.60 -9.19 2.75
N VAL A 127 7.37 -9.66 2.99
CA VAL A 127 6.85 -9.90 4.34
C VAL A 127 7.67 -11.00 5.03
N ALA A 128 7.89 -12.13 4.36
CA ALA A 128 8.66 -13.24 4.93
C ALA A 128 10.12 -12.85 5.26
N LEU A 129 10.76 -12.01 4.43
CA LEU A 129 12.09 -11.49 4.69
C LEU A 129 12.10 -10.52 5.87
N ALA A 130 11.06 -9.68 6.02
CA ALA A 130 10.92 -8.81 7.17
C ALA A 130 10.80 -9.62 8.47
N ASP A 131 9.97 -10.67 8.51
CA ASP A 131 9.84 -11.55 9.67
C ASP A 131 11.14 -12.26 10.05
N GLN A 132 11.96 -12.63 9.05
CA GLN A 132 13.24 -13.31 9.29
C GLN A 132 14.34 -12.37 9.77
N LEU A 133 14.38 -11.15 9.24
CA LEU A 133 15.52 -10.24 9.41
C LEU A 133 15.29 -9.22 10.51
N LEU A 134 14.04 -8.93 10.87
CA LEU A 134 13.71 -7.89 11.83
C LEU A 134 13.22 -8.52 13.15
N PRO A 135 14.01 -8.44 14.24
CA PRO A 135 13.65 -9.03 15.53
C PRO A 135 12.37 -8.46 16.16
N SER A 136 11.89 -7.33 15.65
CA SER A 136 10.67 -6.64 16.10
C SER A 136 9.86 -6.14 14.90
N ALA A 137 9.83 -6.90 13.80
CA ALA A 137 8.91 -6.64 12.70
C ALA A 137 7.47 -6.78 13.19
N ILE A 138 6.65 -5.83 12.76
CA ILE A 138 5.19 -5.91 12.87
C ILE A 138 4.68 -5.72 11.45
N THR A 139 4.25 -6.83 10.85
CA THR A 139 3.70 -6.91 9.49
C THR A 139 2.19 -6.79 9.51
#